data_AF-A0A501PZY7-F1
#
_entry.id   AF-A0A501PZY7-F1
#
_cell.length_a   1.000
_cell.length_b   1.000
_cell.length_c   1.000
_cell.angle_alpha   90.00
_cell.angle_beta   90.00
_cell.angle_gamma   90.00
#
_symmetry.space_group_name_H-M   'P 1'
#
loop_
_entity.id
_entity.type
_entity.pdbx_description
1 polymer ?
#
loop_
_entity_poly.entity_id
_entity_poly.type
_entity_poly.pdbx_seq_one_letter_code
_entity_poly.pdbx_strand_id
1 'polypeptide(L)'
;MALTESKFGYQNYHNLTAMGYKALVILELPNASEEQKNIFHTVLLKELWFKIQNLNTAWEISFNQNWSRGGAIEAIESDLKKAREISGIQQIKYALQLDIQLVVKSC
;
A
#
# COMPACT_ATOMS: atom_id res chain seq x y z
N MET A 1 21.36 -32.03 39.99
CA MET A 1 21.71 -31.95 38.55
C MET A 1 21.25 -30.59 38.08
N ALA A 2 22.16 -29.61 38.07
CA ALA A 2 21.87 -28.23 37.72
C ALA A 2 22.09 -28.07 36.21
N LEU A 3 21.05 -27.68 35.48
CA LEU A 3 21.18 -27.20 34.11
C LEU A 3 21.29 -25.68 34.18
N THR A 4 22.51 -25.19 33.97
CA THR A 4 22.82 -23.78 33.78
C THR A 4 22.36 -23.34 32.40
N GLU A 5 21.26 -22.59 32.33
CA GLU A 5 20.87 -21.89 31.12
C GLU A 5 21.59 -20.54 31.05
N SER A 6 22.30 -20.36 29.94
CA SER A 6 23.16 -19.23 29.61
C SER A 6 22.40 -17.90 29.62
N LYS A 7 22.93 -16.93 30.35
CA LYS A 7 22.59 -15.50 30.25
C LYS A 7 22.99 -14.96 28.86
N PHE A 8 22.13 -15.13 27.85
CA PHE A 8 22.10 -14.22 26.72
C PHE A 8 21.06 -13.14 27.04
N GLY A 9 21.57 -11.97 27.43
CA GLY A 9 20.75 -10.81 27.73
C GLY A 9 20.04 -10.35 26.46
N TYR A 10 18.73 -10.57 26.40
CA TYR A 10 17.84 -9.79 25.55
C TYR A 10 17.79 -8.37 26.13
N GLN A 11 18.76 -7.55 25.74
CA GLN A 11 18.67 -6.13 26.03
C GLN A 11 17.49 -5.54 25.27
N ASN A 12 16.65 -4.84 26.01
CA ASN A 12 15.42 -4.18 25.61
C ASN A 12 15.60 -3.32 24.35
N TYR A 13 15.04 -3.75 23.22
CA TYR A 13 14.78 -2.88 22.09
C TYR A 13 13.45 -2.15 22.30
N HIS A 14 13.44 -1.11 23.13
CA HIS A 14 12.38 -0.09 23.10
C HIS A 14 12.67 0.93 22.00
N ASN A 15 12.94 0.47 20.78
CA ASN A 15 12.67 1.26 19.60
C ASN A 15 11.25 0.88 19.18
N LEU A 16 10.28 1.77 19.40
CA LEU A 16 8.93 1.61 18.86
C LEU A 16 9.03 1.69 17.33
N THR A 17 9.41 0.59 16.69
CA THR A 17 9.30 0.42 15.24
C THR A 17 7.82 0.48 14.90
N ALA A 18 7.36 1.65 14.47
CA ALA A 18 6.05 1.74 13.89
C ALA A 18 6.09 1.03 12.54
N MET A 19 5.24 0.02 12.37
CA MET A 19 5.12 -0.69 11.11
C MET A 19 4.19 0.09 10.19
N GLY A 20 4.66 0.38 8.99
CA GLY A 20 3.85 0.84 7.87
C GLY A 20 3.75 -0.25 6.80
N TYR A 21 3.00 0.03 5.75
CA TYR A 21 2.92 -0.85 4.58
C TYR A 21 3.19 -0.05 3.32
N LYS A 22 3.90 -0.68 2.38
CA LYS A 22 3.95 -0.20 1.00
C LYS A 22 3.22 -1.21 0.13
N ALA A 23 2.33 -0.75 -0.73
CA ALA A 23 1.67 -1.60 -1.71
C ALA A 23 2.16 -1.28 -3.11
N LEU A 24 2.48 -2.34 -3.86
CA LEU A 24 2.62 -2.31 -5.31
C LEU A 24 1.31 -2.81 -5.90
N VAL A 25 0.70 -2.01 -6.77
CA VAL A 25 -0.57 -2.34 -7.43
C VAL A 25 -0.36 -2.28 -8.94
N ILE A 26 -0.61 -3.40 -9.62
CA ILE A 26 -0.66 -3.46 -11.09
C ILE A 26 -2.13 -3.41 -11.48
N LEU A 27 -2.50 -2.44 -12.30
CA LEU A 27 -3.88 -2.09 -12.60
C LEU A 27 -4.12 -2.00 -14.11
N GLU A 28 -5.16 -2.69 -14.55
CA GLU A 28 -5.62 -2.75 -15.93
C GLU A 28 -7.07 -2.27 -16.02
N LEU A 29 -7.34 -1.42 -17.01
CA LEU A 29 -8.64 -0.78 -17.25
C LEU A 29 -9.16 -1.20 -18.63
N PRO A 30 -9.58 -2.46 -18.80
CA PRO A 30 -10.04 -2.97 -20.08
C PRO A 30 -11.29 -2.22 -20.54
N ASN A 31 -11.39 -1.98 -21.85
CA ASN A 31 -12.53 -1.34 -22.50
C ASN A 31 -12.84 0.11 -22.03
N ALA A 32 -11.96 0.73 -21.23
CA ALA A 32 -12.10 2.12 -20.84
C ALA A 32 -11.56 3.05 -21.93
N SER A 33 -12.27 4.16 -22.19
CA SER A 33 -11.77 5.22 -23.06
C SER A 33 -10.58 5.95 -22.42
N GLU A 34 -9.82 6.69 -23.23
CA GLU A 34 -8.70 7.48 -22.71
C GLU A 34 -9.15 8.55 -21.71
N GLU A 35 -10.29 9.21 -21.97
CA GLU A 35 -10.88 10.18 -21.05
C GLU A 35 -11.21 9.54 -19.69
N GLN A 36 -11.86 8.37 -19.69
CA GLN A 36 -12.17 7.64 -18.46
C GLN A 36 -10.91 7.25 -17.69
N LYS A 37 -9.88 6.76 -18.40
CA LYS A 37 -8.58 6.43 -17.79
C LYS A 37 -7.93 7.67 -17.16
N ASN A 38 -7.99 8.82 -17.82
CA ASN A 38 -7.44 10.07 -17.30
C ASN A 38 -8.18 10.54 -16.04
N ILE A 39 -9.51 10.45 -16.02
CA ILE A 39 -10.31 10.76 -14.82
C ILE A 39 -9.96 9.79 -13.69
N PHE A 40 -9.92 8.49 -13.98
CA PHE A 40 -9.60 7.43 -13.00
C PHE A 40 -8.23 7.67 -12.36
N HIS A 41 -7.19 7.88 -13.16
CA HIS A 41 -5.84 8.17 -12.67
C HIS A 41 -5.77 9.47 -11.86
N THR A 42 -6.53 10.49 -12.26
CA THR A 42 -6.61 11.76 -11.52
C THR A 42 -7.21 11.56 -10.12
N VAL A 43 -8.18 10.66 -9.96
CA VAL A 43 -8.70 10.31 -8.63
C VAL A 43 -7.63 9.63 -7.79
N LEU A 44 -6.94 8.61 -8.33
CA LEU A 44 -5.90 7.90 -7.58
C LEU A 44 -4.76 8.83 -7.12
N LEU A 45 -4.32 9.76 -7.97
CA LEU A 45 -3.30 10.75 -7.61
C LEU A 45 -3.73 11.61 -6.40
N LYS A 46 -5.03 11.93 -6.28
CA LYS A 46 -5.57 12.67 -5.12
C LYS A 46 -5.60 11.83 -3.84
N GLU A 47 -5.74 10.51 -3.97
CA GLU A 47 -5.65 9.55 -2.87
C GLU A 47 -4.19 9.14 -2.56
N LEU A 48 -3.20 9.92 -3.02
CA LEU A 48 -1.78 9.73 -2.76
C LEU A 48 -1.20 8.43 -3.37
N TRP A 49 -1.78 7.96 -4.47
CA TRP A 49 -1.16 6.93 -5.29
C TRP A 49 -0.10 7.55 -6.19
N PHE A 50 1.04 6.88 -6.33
CA PHE A 50 2.15 7.30 -7.16
C PHE A 50 2.34 6.33 -8.32
N LYS A 51 2.35 6.85 -9.54
CA LYS A 51 2.63 6.02 -10.72
C LYS A 51 4.12 5.68 -10.75
N ILE A 52 4.47 4.41 -10.97
CA ILE A 52 5.87 4.03 -11.15
C ILE A 52 6.36 4.58 -12.49
N GLN A 53 7.49 5.27 -12.47
CA GLN A 53 8.06 5.86 -13.69
C GLN A 53 8.22 4.81 -14.78
N ASN A 54 7.87 5.19 -16.01
CA ASN A 54 7.93 4.34 -17.21
C ASN A 54 6.99 3.12 -17.22
N LEU A 55 6.13 2.94 -16.22
CA LEU A 55 5.12 1.88 -16.20
C LEU A 55 3.72 2.50 -16.24
N ASN A 56 2.91 2.09 -17.23
CA ASN A 56 1.59 2.68 -17.44
C ASN A 56 0.50 2.14 -16.51
N THR A 57 0.74 0.97 -15.91
CA THR A 57 -0.22 0.18 -15.15
C THR A 57 0.20 -0.04 -13.70
N ALA A 58 1.43 0.30 -13.33
CA ALA A 58 1.97 0.05 -12.00
C ALA A 58 1.93 1.30 -11.12
N TRP A 59 1.47 1.12 -9.89
CA TRP A 59 1.26 2.16 -8.90
C TRP A 59 1.82 1.73 -7.55
N GLU A 60 2.22 2.72 -6.77
CA GLU A 60 2.64 2.57 -5.38
C GLU A 60 1.77 3.42 -4.45
N ILE A 61 1.50 2.89 -3.27
CA ILE A 61 0.87 3.63 -2.17
C ILE A 61 1.56 3.24 -0.86
N SER A 62 1.70 4.22 0.03
CA SER A 62 2.35 4.03 1.33
C SER A 62 1.38 4.34 2.46
N PHE A 63 1.21 3.38 3.35
CA PHE A 63 0.46 3.48 4.59
C PHE A 63 1.44 3.67 5.73
N ASN A 64 1.41 4.84 6.35
CA ASN A 64 2.31 5.17 7.46
C ASN A 64 1.88 4.47 8.76
N GLN A 65 2.42 4.90 9.89
CA GLN A 65 2.26 4.25 11.20
C GLN A 65 0.79 3.92 11.54
N ASN A 66 0.58 2.82 12.26
CA ASN A 66 -0.69 2.37 12.85
C ASN A 66 -1.76 1.84 11.87
N TRP A 67 -1.41 1.62 10.60
CA TRP A 67 -2.28 0.86 9.72
C TRP A 67 -2.18 -0.64 10.04
N SER A 68 -3.32 -1.34 10.00
CA SER A 68 -3.33 -2.80 9.92
C SER A 68 -3.19 -3.21 8.45
N ARG A 69 -2.70 -4.43 8.20
CA ARG A 69 -2.65 -4.98 6.84
C ARG A 69 -4.04 -4.99 6.19
N GLY A 70 -5.07 -5.38 6.95
CA GLY A 70 -6.46 -5.40 6.50
C GLY A 70 -6.96 -4.00 6.16
N GLY A 71 -6.73 -3.02 7.04
CA GLY A 71 -7.13 -1.63 6.79
C GLY A 71 -6.46 -1.03 5.56
N ALA A 72 -5.18 -1.35 5.31
CA ALA A 72 -4.48 -0.90 4.10
C ALA A 72 -5.11 -1.49 2.83
N ILE A 73 -5.51 -2.76 2.85
CA ILE A 73 -6.22 -3.39 1.73
C ILE A 73 -7.60 -2.75 1.53
N GLU A 74 -8.37 -2.54 2.60
CA GLU A 74 -9.69 -1.90 2.54
C GLU A 74 -9.61 -0.47 1.98
N ALA A 75 -8.58 0.29 2.36
CA ALA A 75 -8.33 1.63 1.81
C ALA A 75 -8.05 1.57 0.30
N ILE A 76 -7.17 0.66 -0.16
CA ILE A 76 -6.90 0.45 -1.58
C ILE A 76 -8.20 0.13 -2.34
N GLU A 77 -9.00 -0.80 -1.82
CA GLU A 77 -10.25 -1.20 -2.46
C GLU A 77 -11.27 -0.05 -2.51
N SER A 78 -11.34 0.76 -1.45
CA SER A 78 -12.17 1.96 -1.38
C SER A 78 -11.75 2.99 -2.43
N ASP A 79 -10.46 3.28 -2.57
CA ASP A 79 -9.94 4.23 -3.56
C ASP A 79 -10.24 3.76 -4.99
N LEU A 80 -10.01 2.48 -5.28
CA LEU A 80 -10.32 1.88 -6.58
C LEU A 80 -11.81 1.96 -6.90
N LYS A 81 -12.67 1.70 -5.91
CA LYS A 81 -14.13 1.82 -6.06
C LYS A 81 -14.54 3.27 -6.33
N LYS A 82 -14.00 4.23 -5.58
CA LYS A 82 -14.25 5.67 -5.76
C LYS A 82 -13.82 6.14 -7.15
N ALA A 83 -12.60 5.76 -7.57
CA ALA A 83 -12.09 6.09 -8.89
C ALA A 83 -12.95 5.48 -10.00
N ARG A 84 -13.45 4.25 -9.82
CA ARG A 84 -14.40 3.60 -10.73
C ARG A 84 -15.68 4.41 -10.90
N GLU A 85 -16.29 4.78 -9.78
CA GLU A 85 -17.58 5.49 -9.75
C GLU A 85 -17.49 6.86 -10.40
N ILE A 86 -16.40 7.61 -10.14
CA ILE A 86 -16.19 8.94 -10.71
C ILE A 86 -15.86 8.89 -12.21
N SER A 87 -15.06 7.91 -12.64
CA SER A 87 -14.64 7.77 -14.05
C SER A 87 -15.67 7.08 -14.94
N GLY A 88 -16.66 6.39 -14.35
CA GLY A 88 -17.63 5.58 -15.09
C GLY A 88 -17.02 4.32 -15.73
N ILE A 89 -15.83 3.89 -15.30
CA ILE A 89 -15.22 2.64 -15.78
C ILE A 89 -16.03 1.44 -15.29
N GLN A 90 -16.30 0.49 -16.19
CA GLN A 90 -17.11 -0.68 -15.86
C GLN A 90 -16.29 -1.81 -15.21
N GLN A 91 -15.03 -1.98 -15.63
CA GLN A 91 -14.19 -3.08 -15.20
C GLN A 91 -12.80 -2.61 -14.78
N ILE A 92 -12.36 -3.10 -13.63
CA ILE A 92 -11.00 -2.92 -13.11
C ILE A 92 -10.45 -4.31 -12.86
N LYS A 93 -9.25 -4.58 -13.36
CA LYS A 93 -8.48 -5.78 -13.01
C LYS A 93 -7.21 -5.32 -12.33
N TYR A 94 -6.86 -5.91 -11.20
CA TYR A 94 -5.64 -5.54 -10.52
C TYR A 94 -5.02 -6.71 -9.75
N ALA A 95 -3.71 -6.61 -9.55
CA ALA A 95 -2.95 -7.44 -8.63
C ALA A 95 -2.30 -6.52 -7.60
N LEU A 96 -2.26 -6.96 -6.34
CA LEU A 96 -1.69 -6.19 -5.23
C LEU A 96 -0.62 -7.01 -4.50
N GLN A 97 0.48 -6.36 -4.15
CA GLN A 97 1.49 -6.89 -3.24
C GLN A 97 1.69 -5.89 -2.11
N LEU A 98 1.48 -6.31 -0.86
CA LEU A 98 1.76 -5.51 0.34
C LEU A 98 3.04 -6.01 1.01
N ASP A 99 3.98 -5.10 1.22
CA ASP A 99 5.20 -5.31 1.97
C ASP A 99 5.24 -4.46 3.26
N ILE A 100 5.90 -4.98 4.30
CA ILE A 100 6.06 -4.27 5.58
C ILE A 100 7.17 -3.25 5.40
N GLN A 101 6.87 -1.99 5.74
CA GLN A 101 7.87 -0.94 5.79
C GLN A 101 8.21 -0.63 7.24
N LEU A 102 9.48 -0.86 7.62
CA LEU A 102 10.01 -0.43 8.91
C LEU A 102 10.16 1.09 8.88
N VAL A 103 9.29 1.81 9.62
CA VAL A 103 9.42 3.25 9.78
C VAL A 103 10.32 3.51 10.98
N VAL A 104 11.61 3.75 10.71
CA VAL A 104 12.56 4.19 11.74
C VAL A 104 12.31 5.67 12.01
N LYS A 105 11.82 5.98 13.22
CA LYS A 105 11.85 7.36 13.74
C LYS A 105 13.23 7.57 14.36
N SER A 106 14.05 8.43 13.75
CA SER A 106 15.15 9.06 14.47
C SER A 106 14.53 10.17 15.32
N CYS A 107 14.48 9.96 16.63
CA CYS A 107 14.19 11.02 17.61
C CYS A 107 15.42 11.90 17.80
#